data_AF-K2CKN4-F1
#
_entry.id   AF-K2CKN4-F1
#
_cell.length_a   1.000
_cell.length_b   1.000
_cell.length_c   1.000
_cell.angle_alpha   90.00
_cell.angle_beta   90.00
_cell.angle_gamma   90.00
#
_symmetry.space_group_name_H-M   'P 1'
#
loop_
_entity.id
_entity.type
_entity.pdbx_description
1 polymer ?
#
loop_
_entity_poly.entity_id
_entity_poly.type
_entity_poly.pdbx_seq_one_letter_code
_entity_poly.pdbx_strand_id
1 'polypeptide(L)'
;MKVYAFVASIVIVTGIIFVTFPQVRSTIKVPVYYPCDSPVPYKIGLIDSKFNMSQNTAKSSIQEATAIWKKSYGKPLFVETSNA
;
A
#
# COMPACT_ATOMS: atom_id res chain seq x y z
N MET A 1 -24.97 33.06 38.64
CA MET A 1 -25.06 33.14 37.17
C MET A 1 -23.81 32.64 36.44
N LYS A 2 -22.58 33.04 36.83
CA LYS A 2 -21.33 32.62 36.16
C LYS A 2 -21.09 31.09 36.13
N VAL A 3 -21.44 30.38 37.21
CA VAL A 3 -21.26 28.91 37.32
C VAL A 3 -22.18 28.15 36.35
N TYR A 4 -23.45 28.56 36.22
CA TYR A 4 -24.39 27.94 35.28
C TYR A 4 -23.99 28.17 33.82
N ALA A 5 -23.46 29.36 33.49
CA ALA A 5 -22.92 29.63 32.16
C ALA A 5 -21.69 28.77 31.85
N PHE A 6 -20.82 28.53 32.83
CA PHE A 6 -19.66 27.66 32.69
C PHE A 6 -20.06 26.18 32.48
N VAL A 7 -21.01 25.68 33.28
CA VAL A 7 -21.52 24.30 33.13
C VAL A 7 -22.24 24.12 31.80
N ALA A 8 -23.05 25.10 31.38
CA ALA A 8 -23.71 25.06 30.07
C ALA A 8 -22.71 25.04 28.91
N SER A 9 -21.63 25.82 29.01
CA SER A 9 -20.55 25.80 28.01
C SER A 9 -19.88 24.43 27.89
N ILE A 10 -19.58 23.77 29.01
CA ILE A 10 -19.00 22.42 29.01
C ILE A 10 -19.94 21.42 28.35
N VAL A 11 -21.24 21.44 28.69
CA VAL A 11 -22.23 20.53 28.10
C VAL A 11 -22.34 20.71 26.58
N ILE A 12 -22.34 21.97 26.11
CA ILE A 12 -22.39 22.29 24.69
C ILE A 12 -21.14 21.81 23.97
N VAL A 13 -19.95 22.10 24.50
CA VAL A 13 -18.68 21.66 23.91
C VAL A 13 -18.59 20.14 23.84
N THR A 14 -18.98 19.45 24.92
CA THR A 14 -18.95 17.98 24.98
C THR A 14 -19.93 17.37 23.98
N GLY A 15 -21.13 17.96 23.82
CA GLY A 15 -22.11 17.56 22.81
C GLY A 15 -21.61 17.75 21.38
N ILE A 16 -20.96 18.88 21.08
CA ILE A 16 -20.36 19.15 19.77
C ILE A 16 -19.25 18.15 19.45
N ILE A 17 -18.38 17.85 20.42
CA ILE A 17 -17.33 16.84 20.28
C ILE A 17 -17.95 15.48 19.98
N PHE A 18 -18.98 15.05 20.72
CA PHE A 18 -19.62 13.75 20.54
C PHE A 18 -20.30 13.59 19.17
N VAL A 19 -20.87 14.66 18.61
CA VAL A 19 -21.53 14.63 17.29
C VAL A 19 -20.52 14.69 16.14
N THR A 20 -19.42 15.43 16.30
CA THR A 20 -18.41 15.61 15.24
C THR A 20 -17.35 14.51 15.18
N PHE A 21 -16.98 13.91 16.32
CA PHE A 21 -16.02 12.80 16.38
C PHE A 21 -16.35 11.58 15.50
N PRO A 22 -17.60 11.04 15.47
CA PRO A 22 -17.90 9.87 14.66
C PRO A 22 -17.83 10.17 13.15
N GLN A 23 -18.12 11.41 12.73
CA GLN A 23 -17.97 11.82 11.33
C GLN A 23 -16.48 11.91 10.92
N VAL A 24 -15.63 12.46 11.78
CA VAL A 24 -14.18 12.52 11.54
C VAL A 24 -13.56 11.12 11.45
N ARG A 25 -14.05 10.15 12.24
CA ARG A 25 -13.55 8.76 12.23
C ARG A 25 -13.76 8.04 10.89
N SER A 26 -14.85 8.32 10.17
CA SER A 26 -15.12 7.75 8.84
C SER A 26 -14.21 8.32 7.74
N THR A 27 -13.62 9.50 7.94
CA THR A 27 -12.70 10.12 6.96
C THR A 27 -11.25 9.74 7.19
N ILE A 28 -10.89 9.27 8.39
CA ILE A 28 -9.56 8.75 8.68
C ILE A 28 -9.46 7.35 8.05
N LYS A 29 -9.13 7.30 6.76
CA LYS A 29 -8.59 6.10 6.11
C LYS A 29 -7.23 5.83 6.74
N VAL A 30 -7.21 5.07 7.83
CA VAL A 30 -5.96 4.50 8.35
C VAL A 30 -5.42 3.64 7.20
N PRO A 31 -4.23 3.92 6.65
CA PRO A 31 -3.69 3.09 5.58
C PRO A 31 -3.37 1.72 6.19
N VAL A 32 -4.29 0.77 6.00
CA VAL A 32 -4.04 -0.62 6.33
C VAL A 32 -3.05 -1.11 5.29
N TYR A 33 -1.80 -1.21 5.68
CA TYR A 33 -0.75 -1.77 4.84
C TYR A 33 -0.93 -3.28 4.79
N TYR A 34 -1.37 -3.81 3.65
CA TYR A 34 -1.44 -5.24 3.43
C TYR A 34 -0.08 -5.75 2.91
N PRO A 35 0.31 -6.98 3.25
CA PRO A 35 1.56 -7.58 2.76
C PRO A 35 1.70 -7.59 1.23
N CYS A 36 0.58 -7.56 0.50
CA CYS A 36 0.52 -7.56 -0.96
C CYS A 36 0.39 -6.16 -1.58
N ASP A 37 0.52 -5.09 -0.79
CA ASP A 37 0.43 -3.72 -1.31
C ASP A 37 1.70 -3.27 -2.02
N SER A 38 2.86 -3.77 -1.56
CA SER A 38 4.16 -3.47 -2.17
C SER A 38 4.56 -4.51 -3.22
N PRO A 39 5.19 -4.11 -4.32
CA PRO A 39 5.75 -5.03 -5.30
C PRO A 39 6.86 -5.91 -4.69
N VAL A 40 6.98 -7.14 -5.17
CA VAL A 40 8.00 -8.10 -4.76
C VAL A 40 9.31 -7.82 -5.51
N PRO A 41 10.42 -7.52 -4.81
CA PRO A 41 11.73 -7.35 -5.45
C PRO A 41 12.28 -8.71 -5.93
N TYR A 42 12.84 -8.74 -7.13
CA TYR A 42 13.54 -9.93 -7.66
C TYR A 42 14.87 -9.56 -8.29
N LYS A 43 15.72 -10.57 -8.51
CA LYS A 43 16.96 -10.48 -9.30
C LYS A 43 17.17 -11.76 -10.08
N ILE A 44 17.81 -11.64 -11.24
CA ILE A 44 18.16 -12.80 -12.07
C ILE A 44 19.52 -13.31 -11.60
N GLY A 45 19.56 -14.55 -11.11
CA GLY A 45 20.78 -15.22 -10.70
C GLY A 45 21.54 -15.87 -11.86
N LEU A 46 22.45 -16.78 -11.52
CA LEU A 46 23.12 -17.61 -12.51
C LEU A 46 22.12 -18.59 -13.13
N ILE A 47 22.16 -18.72 -14.45
CA ILE A 47 21.36 -19.68 -15.20
C ILE A 47 22.27 -20.89 -15.44
N ASP A 48 21.82 -22.06 -15.01
CA ASP A 48 22.54 -23.32 -15.24
C ASP A 48 22.63 -23.58 -16.75
N SER A 49 23.82 -23.97 -17.22
CA SER A 49 24.09 -24.22 -18.63
C SER A 49 23.24 -25.36 -19.21
N LYS A 50 22.71 -26.26 -18.37
CA LYS A 50 21.77 -27.33 -18.77
C LYS A 50 20.47 -26.79 -19.37
N PHE A 51 20.09 -25.56 -19.06
CA PHE A 51 18.92 -24.92 -19.64
C PHE A 51 19.15 -24.40 -21.06
N ASN A 52 20.41 -24.44 -21.56
CA ASN A 52 20.80 -24.00 -22.90
C ASN A 52 20.19 -22.64 -23.30
N MET A 53 20.19 -21.69 -22.35
CA MET A 53 19.49 -20.42 -22.48
C MET A 53 20.45 -19.28 -22.17
N SER A 54 20.40 -18.23 -22.99
CA SER A 54 21.17 -17.01 -22.73
C SER A 54 20.53 -16.20 -21.59
N GLN A 55 21.36 -15.45 -20.87
CA GLN A 55 20.88 -14.53 -19.83
C GLN A 55 19.90 -13.48 -20.38
N ASN A 56 20.12 -13.02 -21.61
CA ASN A 56 19.24 -12.07 -22.28
C ASN A 56 17.86 -12.68 -22.55
N THR A 57 17.83 -13.94 -23.02
CA THR A 57 16.57 -14.67 -23.27
C THR A 57 15.78 -14.85 -21.98
N ALA A 58 16.44 -15.30 -20.90
CA ALA A 58 15.79 -15.42 -19.60
C ALA A 58 15.27 -14.08 -19.09
N LYS A 59 16.06 -13.01 -19.22
CA LYS A 59 15.66 -11.66 -18.83
C LYS A 59 14.43 -11.19 -19.60
N SER A 60 14.41 -11.32 -20.93
CA SER A 60 13.25 -10.93 -21.74
C SER A 60 12.00 -11.72 -21.36
N SER A 61 12.13 -13.03 -21.12
CA SER A 61 10.99 -13.88 -20.74
C SER A 61 10.43 -13.54 -19.36
N ILE A 62 11.29 -13.21 -18.39
CA ILE A 62 10.86 -12.78 -17.04
C ILE A 62 10.16 -11.42 -17.10
N GLN A 63 10.67 -10.49 -17.91
CA GLN A 63 10.05 -9.18 -18.13
C GLN A 63 8.66 -9.31 -18.78
N GLU A 64 8.53 -10.19 -19.78
CA GLU A 64 7.25 -10.51 -20.40
C GLU A 64 6.25 -11.09 -19.39
N ALA A 65 6.67 -12.10 -18.62
CA ALA A 65 5.82 -12.70 -17.58
C ALA A 65 5.36 -11.64 -16.55
N THR A 66 6.27 -10.76 -16.11
CA THR A 66 5.95 -9.67 -15.19
C THR A 66 4.93 -8.70 -15.80
N ALA A 67 5.03 -8.40 -17.09
CA ALA A 67 4.09 -7.54 -17.79
C ALA A 67 2.68 -8.15 -17.89
N ILE A 68 2.57 -9.47 -18.11
CA ILE A 68 1.29 -10.20 -18.13
C ILE A 68 0.59 -10.04 -16.77
N TRP A 69 1.29 -10.32 -15.68
CA TRP A 69 0.72 -10.22 -14.33
C TRP A 69 0.38 -8.78 -13.94
N LYS A 70 1.23 -7.81 -14.31
CA LYS A 70 0.95 -6.38 -14.13
C LYS A 70 -0.33 -5.97 -14.83
N LYS A 71 -0.53 -6.42 -16.07
CA LYS A 71 -1.73 -6.11 -16.86
C LYS A 71 -2.99 -6.69 -16.22
N SER A 72 -2.95 -7.93 -15.75
CA SER A 72 -4.09 -8.58 -15.11
C SER A 72 -4.46 -7.98 -13.76
N TYR A 73 -3.46 -7.60 -12.96
CA TYR A 73 -3.69 -7.09 -11.60
C TYR A 73 -3.88 -5.56 -11.55
N GLY A 74 -3.39 -4.81 -12.56
CA GLY A 74 -3.55 -3.36 -12.64
C GLY A 74 -2.52 -2.55 -11.84
N LYS A 75 -1.53 -3.19 -11.22
CA LYS A 75 -0.37 -2.55 -10.58
C LYS A 75 0.88 -3.41 -10.75
N PRO A 76 2.11 -2.85 -10.64
CA PRO A 76 3.33 -3.65 -10.65
C PRO A 76 3.34 -4.62 -9.46
N LEU A 77 3.55 -5.90 -9.75
CA LEU A 77 3.67 -6.96 -8.74
C LEU A 77 5.11 -7.38 -8.48
N PHE A 78 5.99 -7.19 -9.46
CA PHE A 78 7.39 -7.58 -9.40
C PHE A 78 8.28 -6.42 -9.88
N VAL A 79 9.40 -6.18 -9.20
CA VAL A 79 10.37 -5.15 -9.54
C VAL A 79 11.77 -5.74 -9.56
N GLU A 80 12.50 -5.56 -10.66
CA GLU A 80 13.89 -5.99 -10.77
C GLU A 80 14.75 -5.07 -9.89
N THR A 81 15.48 -5.66 -8.94
CA THR A 81 16.35 -4.93 -8.03
C THR A 81 17.70 -4.78 -8.70
N SER A 82 17.99 -3.61 -9.28
CA SER A 82 19.31 -3.34 -9.87
C SER A 82 20.33 -3.02 -8.78
N ASN A 83 20.78 -4.04 -8.05
CA ASN A 83 21.99 -3.92 -7.26
C ASN A 83 23.04 -4.84 -7.87
N ALA A 84 24.17 -4.20 -8.20
CA ALA A 84 25.41 -4.66 -8.79
C ALA A 84 25.77 -6.13 -8.56
#